data_AF-A0A7X0UCW7-F1
#
_entry.id   AF-A0A7X0UCW7-F1
#
_cell.length_a   1.000
_cell.length_b   1.000
_cell.length_c   1.000
_cell.angle_alpha   90.00
_cell.angle_beta   90.00
_cell.angle_gamma   90.00
#
_symmetry.space_group_name_H-M   'P 1'
#
loop_
_entity.id
_entity.type
_entity.pdbx_description
1 polymer ?
#
loop_
_entity_poly.entity_id
_entity_poly.type
_entity_poly.pdbx_seq_one_letter_code
_entity_poly.pdbx_strand_id
1 'polypeptide(L)'
;MAVVPVSSVLQALEAVSADTGLVLPPLLRTLVVNDATVYGPDWSRTWRERCLGHAPPPLISCYEVEWLDAAGIHATAAEWLNPDFQQGQRFVPFAENGAGDVWCLVPLAGTPEPGVALVAHDSEESEVAYRSLADFACAQLLLALADLSHWVQDERLSVDEACQVVRTDVAQVAAGLDAATGRWLCALSQAQPQWREVSHGPRARPRTVLSLLPDAALPDALTRFPPPDAPALAITAPWDCAPAIARSAALLAAKAPPDWRILARDPGRKLAALRAHQQEHGSTLQQAKAAVDDFIHQNPNPTP
;
A
#
# COMPACT_ATOMS: atom_id res chain seq x y z
N MET A 1 -26.41 1.13 -16.21
CA MET A 1 -25.32 1.33 -15.24
C MET A 1 -24.10 0.61 -15.77
N ALA A 2 -23.01 1.31 -16.05
CA ALA A 2 -21.75 0.67 -16.40
C ALA A 2 -21.26 -0.12 -15.19
N VAL A 3 -20.93 -1.41 -15.39
CA VAL A 3 -20.25 -2.21 -14.38
C VAL A 3 -18.86 -1.59 -14.24
N VAL A 4 -18.61 -0.91 -13.12
CA VAL A 4 -17.26 -0.45 -12.80
C VAL A 4 -16.42 -1.71 -12.61
N PRO A 5 -15.38 -1.96 -13.42
CA PRO A 5 -14.50 -3.09 -13.20
C PRO A 5 -13.86 -2.94 -11.83
N VAL A 6 -13.98 -3.96 -11.01
CA VAL A 6 -13.36 -4.01 -9.69
C VAL A 6 -11.86 -4.23 -9.91
N SER A 7 -11.01 -3.43 -9.24
CA SER A 7 -9.56 -3.53 -9.36
C SER A 7 -9.06 -4.95 -9.13
N SER A 8 -8.28 -5.47 -10.08
CA SER A 8 -7.67 -6.81 -9.98
C SER A 8 -6.68 -6.91 -8.81
N VAL A 9 -5.92 -5.84 -8.57
CA VAL A 9 -4.97 -5.73 -7.45
C VAL A 9 -5.71 -5.77 -6.11
N LEU A 10 -6.80 -5.00 -5.99
CA LEU A 10 -7.62 -5.00 -4.77
C LEU A 10 -8.18 -6.39 -4.48
N GLN A 11 -8.67 -7.10 -5.50
CA GLN A 11 -9.19 -8.46 -5.34
C GLN A 11 -8.11 -9.43 -4.84
N ALA A 12 -6.90 -9.34 -5.37
CA ALA A 12 -5.77 -10.17 -4.93
C ALA A 12 -5.40 -9.89 -3.48
N LEU A 13 -5.30 -8.62 -3.09
CA LEU A 13 -5.05 -8.22 -1.70
C LEU A 13 -6.14 -8.70 -0.75
N GLU A 14 -7.42 -8.60 -1.13
CA GLU A 14 -8.54 -9.08 -0.33
C GLU A 14 -8.54 -10.60 -0.18
N ALA A 15 -8.17 -11.34 -1.22
CA ALA A 15 -8.03 -12.79 -1.17
C ALA A 15 -6.92 -13.21 -0.18
N VAL A 16 -5.73 -12.60 -0.28
CA VAL A 16 -4.61 -12.89 0.64
C VAL A 16 -4.92 -12.41 2.06
N SER A 17 -5.59 -11.27 2.22
CA SER A 17 -6.10 -10.77 3.51
C SER A 17 -7.07 -11.75 4.17
N ALA A 18 -8.01 -12.32 3.40
CA ALA A 18 -8.95 -13.31 3.91
C ALA A 18 -8.27 -14.64 4.30
N ASP A 19 -7.28 -15.08 3.52
CA ASP A 19 -6.51 -16.30 3.75
C ASP A 19 -5.60 -16.19 5.00
N THR A 20 -4.98 -15.03 5.19
CA THR A 20 -4.10 -14.77 6.33
C THR A 20 -4.84 -14.27 7.57
N GLY A 21 -6.06 -13.75 7.42
CA GLY A 21 -6.81 -13.10 8.48
C GLY A 21 -6.20 -11.77 8.94
N LEU A 22 -5.36 -11.14 8.10
CA LEU A 22 -4.87 -9.78 8.33
C LEU A 22 -5.86 -8.75 7.78
N VAL A 23 -6.17 -7.71 8.54
CA VAL A 23 -7.09 -6.65 8.10
C VAL A 23 -6.40 -5.80 7.04
N LEU A 24 -7.04 -5.62 5.88
CA LEU A 24 -6.55 -4.72 4.85
C LEU A 24 -6.78 -3.25 5.24
N PRO A 25 -5.74 -2.41 5.37
CA PRO A 25 -5.89 -1.02 5.76
C PRO A 25 -6.78 -0.24 4.78
N PRO A 26 -7.69 0.64 5.26
CA PRO A 26 -8.55 1.44 4.39
C PRO A 26 -7.77 2.27 3.35
N LEU A 27 -6.64 2.84 3.76
CA LEU A 27 -5.76 3.59 2.86
C LEU A 27 -5.29 2.72 1.68
N LEU A 28 -4.90 1.46 1.92
CA LEU A 28 -4.45 0.56 0.84
C LEU A 28 -5.55 0.38 -0.21
N ARG A 29 -6.78 0.12 0.25
CA ARG A 29 -7.94 -0.05 -0.63
C ARG A 29 -8.12 1.18 -1.51
N THR A 30 -8.06 2.38 -0.93
CA THR A 30 -8.20 3.64 -1.67
C THR A 30 -7.11 3.82 -2.72
N LEU A 31 -5.86 3.44 -2.42
CA LEU A 31 -4.74 3.59 -3.36
C LEU A 31 -4.89 2.66 -4.57
N VAL A 32 -5.32 1.41 -4.37
CA VAL A 32 -5.33 0.42 -5.47
C VAL A 32 -6.64 0.35 -6.27
N VAL A 33 -7.73 0.96 -5.78
CA VAL A 33 -9.10 0.73 -6.30
C VAL A 33 -9.30 0.98 -7.79
N ASN A 34 -8.46 1.81 -8.42
CA ASN A 34 -8.60 2.20 -9.83
C ASN A 34 -7.65 1.46 -10.78
N ASP A 35 -6.91 0.43 -10.32
CA ASP A 35 -5.90 -0.31 -11.10
C ASP A 35 -4.78 0.58 -11.71
N ALA A 36 -4.64 1.83 -11.24
CA ALA A 36 -3.56 2.72 -11.66
C ALA A 36 -2.17 2.11 -11.35
N THR A 37 -2.11 1.22 -10.36
CA THR A 37 -0.92 0.47 -9.92
C THR A 37 -0.50 -0.68 -10.84
N VAL A 38 -1.27 -0.97 -11.91
CA VAL A 38 -0.88 -1.99 -12.91
C VAL A 38 -0.02 -1.35 -14.00
N TYR A 39 1.29 -1.59 -13.97
CA TYR A 39 2.23 -0.97 -14.92
C TYR A 39 2.06 -1.51 -16.35
N GLY A 40 1.91 -2.83 -16.52
CA GLY A 40 1.68 -3.45 -17.82
C GLY A 40 2.89 -3.42 -18.78
N PRO A 41 2.82 -4.15 -19.90
CA PRO A 41 3.95 -4.32 -20.83
C PRO A 41 4.33 -3.04 -21.60
N ASP A 42 3.42 -2.07 -21.68
CA ASP A 42 3.64 -0.80 -22.36
C ASP A 42 4.29 0.28 -21.47
N TRP A 43 4.47 0.00 -20.16
CA TRP A 43 5.01 0.95 -19.17
C TRP A 43 6.27 1.69 -19.66
N SER A 44 7.24 0.96 -20.22
CA SER A 44 8.48 1.54 -20.77
C SER A 44 8.26 2.67 -21.80
N ARG A 45 7.10 2.71 -22.45
CA ARG A 45 6.73 3.73 -23.44
C ARG A 45 5.74 4.77 -22.90
N THR A 46 4.95 4.42 -21.87
CA THR A 46 3.83 5.24 -21.39
C THR A 46 4.05 5.82 -20.00
N TRP A 47 5.12 5.44 -19.28
CA TRP A 47 5.36 5.85 -17.89
C TRP A 47 5.27 7.36 -17.70
N ARG A 48 5.91 8.15 -18.57
CA ARG A 48 5.98 9.61 -18.40
C ARG A 48 4.61 10.27 -18.47
N GLU A 49 3.81 9.88 -19.47
CA GLU A 49 2.43 10.36 -19.62
C GLU A 49 1.57 9.91 -18.44
N ARG A 50 1.74 8.68 -17.97
CA ARG A 50 0.99 8.15 -16.82
C ARG A 50 1.35 8.86 -15.52
N CYS A 51 2.63 9.12 -15.26
CA CYS A 51 3.11 9.83 -14.06
C CYS A 51 2.68 11.31 -14.03
N LEU A 52 2.57 11.96 -15.19
CA LEU A 52 2.16 13.36 -15.31
C LEU A 52 0.66 13.55 -15.61
N GLY A 53 -0.06 12.46 -15.78
CA GLY A 53 -1.48 12.45 -16.13
C GLY A 53 -2.41 12.75 -14.96
N HIS A 54 -3.72 12.56 -15.20
CA HIS A 54 -4.75 12.85 -14.20
C HIS A 54 -4.90 11.79 -13.10
N ALA A 55 -4.38 10.59 -13.32
CA ALA A 55 -4.48 9.47 -12.38
C ALA A 55 -3.19 8.63 -12.40
N PRO A 56 -2.04 9.19 -11.98
CA PRO A 56 -0.81 8.42 -11.87
C PRO A 56 -0.97 7.29 -10.84
N PRO A 57 -0.18 6.21 -10.96
CA PRO A 57 -0.07 5.22 -9.88
C PRO A 57 0.28 5.95 -8.58
N PRO A 58 -0.42 5.70 -7.46
CA PRO A 58 -0.08 6.30 -6.18
C PRO A 58 1.32 5.89 -5.74
N LEU A 59 2.00 6.75 -5.00
CA LEU A 59 3.37 6.52 -4.50
C LEU A 59 4.41 6.33 -5.61
N ILE A 60 4.11 6.67 -6.87
CA ILE A 60 5.06 6.52 -7.97
C ILE A 60 6.33 7.34 -7.77
N SER A 61 6.25 8.46 -7.04
CA SER A 61 7.38 9.30 -6.61
C SER A 61 8.33 8.62 -5.61
N CYS A 62 7.91 7.53 -5.00
CA CYS A 62 8.68 6.81 -3.98
C CYS A 62 9.49 5.69 -4.64
N TYR A 63 10.75 5.97 -4.96
CA TYR A 63 11.63 5.07 -5.73
C TYR A 63 11.76 3.64 -5.17
N GLU A 64 11.69 3.50 -3.85
CA GLU A 64 11.79 2.20 -3.16
C GLU A 64 10.44 1.44 -3.08
N VAL A 65 9.44 1.84 -3.87
CA VAL A 65 8.09 1.29 -3.84
C VAL A 65 7.58 1.04 -5.26
N GLU A 66 7.56 -0.21 -5.65
CA GLU A 66 6.98 -0.70 -6.89
C GLU A 66 5.77 -1.59 -6.57
N TRP A 67 4.58 -1.26 -7.06
CA TRP A 67 3.39 -2.05 -6.76
C TRP A 67 3.45 -3.43 -7.40
N LEU A 68 3.10 -4.46 -6.63
CA LEU A 68 2.86 -5.78 -7.18
C LEU A 68 1.52 -5.79 -7.94
N ASP A 69 1.50 -6.42 -9.11
CA ASP A 69 0.24 -6.74 -9.77
C ASP A 69 -0.48 -7.92 -9.08
N ALA A 70 -1.70 -8.22 -9.53
CA ALA A 70 -2.49 -9.29 -8.93
C ALA A 70 -1.77 -10.66 -8.98
N ALA A 71 -1.04 -10.95 -10.06
CA ALA A 71 -0.30 -12.21 -10.20
C ALA A 71 0.90 -12.25 -9.24
N GLY A 72 1.64 -11.15 -9.13
CA GLY A 72 2.76 -10.97 -8.21
C GLY A 72 2.34 -11.10 -6.74
N ILE A 73 1.21 -10.51 -6.35
CA ILE A 73 0.64 -10.66 -5.00
C ILE A 73 0.36 -12.13 -4.70
N HIS A 74 -0.35 -12.82 -5.60
CA HIS A 74 -0.71 -14.22 -5.41
C HIS A 74 0.51 -15.14 -5.40
N ALA A 75 1.44 -14.99 -6.34
CA ALA A 75 2.66 -15.80 -6.42
C ALA A 75 3.51 -15.61 -5.17
N THR A 76 3.75 -14.36 -4.78
CA THR A 76 4.54 -14.03 -3.59
C THR A 76 3.92 -14.60 -2.32
N ALA A 77 2.60 -14.42 -2.12
CA ALA A 77 1.91 -14.93 -0.92
C ALA A 77 1.80 -16.46 -0.89
N ALA A 78 1.64 -17.10 -2.05
CA ALA A 78 1.44 -18.55 -2.13
C ALA A 78 2.74 -19.34 -2.07
N GLU A 79 3.80 -18.84 -2.69
CA GLU A 79 5.05 -19.57 -2.91
C GLU A 79 6.09 -19.21 -1.86
N TRP A 80 6.45 -17.93 -1.75
CA TRP A 80 7.50 -17.49 -0.84
C TRP A 80 6.95 -17.18 0.57
N LEU A 81 6.04 -16.23 0.69
CA LEU A 81 5.54 -15.72 1.97
C LEU A 81 4.39 -16.55 2.55
N ASN A 82 4.39 -17.84 2.22
CA ASN A 82 3.42 -18.80 2.70
C ASN A 82 3.73 -19.18 4.17
N PRO A 83 2.77 -19.01 5.11
CA PRO A 83 2.90 -19.42 6.50
C PRO A 83 3.48 -20.82 6.74
N ASP A 84 3.23 -21.79 5.86
CA ASP A 84 3.76 -23.15 6.00
C ASP A 84 5.29 -23.19 5.89
N PHE A 85 5.89 -22.27 5.12
CA PHE A 85 7.35 -22.10 5.01
C PHE A 85 7.90 -21.02 5.93
N GLN A 86 7.06 -20.04 6.30
CA GLN A 86 7.44 -18.90 7.13
C GLN A 86 7.17 -19.14 8.63
N GLN A 87 7.19 -20.39 9.09
CA GLN A 87 7.04 -20.76 10.51
C GLN A 87 5.74 -20.22 11.14
N GLY A 88 4.66 -20.17 10.36
CA GLY A 88 3.35 -19.66 10.75
C GLY A 88 3.20 -18.14 10.70
N GLN A 89 4.24 -17.39 10.32
CA GLN A 89 4.14 -15.95 10.09
C GLN A 89 3.21 -15.65 8.91
N ARG A 90 2.54 -14.51 8.98
CA ARG A 90 1.46 -14.12 8.07
C ARG A 90 1.82 -12.81 7.41
N PHE A 91 1.69 -12.76 6.09
CA PHE A 91 2.09 -11.62 5.28
C PHE A 91 1.01 -11.31 4.25
N VAL A 92 0.75 -10.03 4.01
CA VAL A 92 0.05 -9.58 2.80
C VAL A 92 1.03 -8.73 1.99
N PRO A 93 1.67 -9.28 0.95
CA PRO A 93 2.56 -8.52 0.09
C PRO A 93 1.77 -7.53 -0.75
N PHE A 94 2.31 -6.33 -0.95
CA PHE A 94 1.64 -5.29 -1.74
C PHE A 94 2.57 -4.51 -2.69
N ALA A 95 3.87 -4.45 -2.39
CA ALA A 95 4.86 -3.77 -3.22
C ALA A 95 6.24 -4.45 -3.05
N GLU A 96 7.17 -4.11 -3.91
CA GLU A 96 8.59 -4.50 -3.84
C GLU A 96 9.51 -3.29 -4.03
N ASN A 97 10.79 -3.43 -3.70
CA ASN A 97 11.82 -2.47 -4.07
C ASN A 97 12.61 -2.99 -5.30
N GLY A 98 13.49 -2.16 -5.85
CA GLY A 98 14.33 -2.54 -6.99
C GLY A 98 15.35 -3.67 -6.70
N ALA A 99 15.50 -4.09 -5.44
CA ALA A 99 16.33 -5.22 -5.04
C ALA A 99 15.54 -6.55 -5.00
N GLY A 100 14.22 -6.52 -5.16
CA GLY A 100 13.33 -7.68 -5.05
C GLY A 100 12.89 -8.01 -3.62
N ASP A 101 13.13 -7.11 -2.66
CA ASP A 101 12.57 -7.23 -1.31
C ASP A 101 11.11 -6.77 -1.30
N VAL A 102 10.28 -7.41 -0.49
CA VAL A 102 8.82 -7.24 -0.58
C VAL A 102 8.27 -6.51 0.62
N TRP A 103 7.57 -5.40 0.36
CA TRP A 103 6.76 -4.70 1.35
C TRP A 103 5.51 -5.50 1.68
N CYS A 104 5.36 -5.84 2.96
CA CYS A 104 4.28 -6.67 3.47
C CYS A 104 3.55 -6.02 4.63
N LEU A 105 2.24 -6.22 4.69
CA LEU A 105 1.49 -6.07 5.94
C LEU A 105 1.80 -7.26 6.85
N VAL A 106 2.05 -6.98 8.14
CA VAL A 106 2.38 -7.98 9.15
C VAL A 106 1.58 -7.75 10.45
N PRO A 107 1.28 -8.81 11.23
CA PRO A 107 0.63 -8.64 12.51
C PRO A 107 1.51 -7.83 13.47
N LEU A 108 0.90 -6.90 14.20
CA LEU A 108 1.52 -6.24 15.35
C LEU A 108 0.82 -6.65 16.63
N ALA A 109 1.60 -6.96 17.66
CA ALA A 109 1.07 -7.42 18.94
C ALA A 109 0.27 -6.29 19.62
N GLY A 110 -0.95 -6.61 20.07
CA GLY A 110 -1.79 -5.67 20.80
C GLY A 110 -2.52 -4.64 19.94
N THR A 111 -2.43 -4.71 18.60
CA THR A 111 -3.17 -3.84 17.69
C THR A 111 -4.00 -4.67 16.69
N PRO A 112 -5.20 -4.19 16.30
CA PRO A 112 -5.96 -4.81 15.22
C PRO A 112 -5.44 -4.41 13.83
N GLU A 113 -4.72 -3.29 13.74
CA GLU A 113 -4.14 -2.77 12.50
C GLU A 113 -2.75 -3.40 12.26
N PRO A 114 -2.45 -3.86 11.03
CA PRO A 114 -1.15 -4.42 10.71
C PRO A 114 -0.06 -3.34 10.60
N GLY A 115 1.17 -3.73 10.92
CA GLY A 115 2.37 -2.96 10.60
C GLY A 115 2.83 -3.21 9.17
N VAL A 116 3.93 -2.57 8.78
CA VAL A 116 4.59 -2.75 7.49
C VAL A 116 6.04 -3.16 7.70
N ALA A 117 6.44 -4.25 7.05
CA ALA A 117 7.83 -4.74 7.01
C ALA A 117 8.34 -4.76 5.57
N LEU A 118 9.64 -4.52 5.38
CA LEU A 118 10.36 -4.86 4.15
C LEU A 118 10.97 -6.25 4.36
N VAL A 119 10.40 -7.25 3.71
CA VAL A 119 10.87 -8.63 3.81
C VAL A 119 11.99 -8.83 2.79
N ALA A 120 13.21 -8.93 3.30
CA ALA A 120 14.39 -9.13 2.49
C ALA A 120 14.41 -10.54 1.89
N HIS A 121 14.73 -10.65 0.60
CA HIS A 121 14.72 -11.93 -0.10
C HIS A 121 15.96 -12.79 0.19
N ASP A 122 17.06 -12.18 0.65
CA ASP A 122 18.35 -12.82 0.86
C ASP A 122 18.87 -12.74 2.31
N SER A 123 18.03 -12.27 3.23
CA SER A 123 18.31 -12.22 4.66
C SER A 123 17.39 -13.16 5.43
N GLU A 124 17.95 -13.83 6.44
CA GLU A 124 17.19 -14.70 7.36
C GLU A 124 16.37 -13.88 8.38
N GLU A 125 16.59 -12.56 8.46
CA GLU A 125 15.88 -11.67 9.37
C GLU A 125 15.41 -10.40 8.65
N SER A 126 14.22 -9.92 9.01
CA SER A 126 13.65 -8.65 8.54
C SER A 126 12.98 -7.89 9.68
N GLU A 127 13.09 -6.56 9.68
CA GLU A 127 12.49 -5.72 10.71
C GLU A 127 11.12 -5.18 10.28
N VAL A 128 10.22 -5.00 11.25
CA VAL A 128 8.98 -4.26 11.01
C VAL A 128 9.31 -2.77 11.04
N ALA A 129 9.30 -2.12 9.88
CA ALA A 129 9.74 -0.74 9.72
C ALA A 129 8.70 0.29 10.19
N TYR A 130 7.39 -0.01 10.04
CA TYR A 130 6.33 0.97 10.30
C TYR A 130 5.16 0.36 11.07
N ARG A 131 4.53 1.18 11.92
CA ARG A 131 3.41 0.76 12.79
C ARG A 131 2.08 0.62 12.05
N SER A 132 1.97 1.24 10.88
CA SER A 132 0.77 1.24 10.05
C SER A 132 1.15 1.53 8.59
N LEU A 133 0.22 1.29 7.67
CA LEU A 133 0.38 1.71 6.27
C LEU A 133 0.41 3.23 6.12
N ALA A 134 -0.28 3.97 6.99
CA ALA A 134 -0.24 5.44 6.99
C ALA A 134 1.16 5.94 7.37
N ASP A 135 1.79 5.36 8.39
CA ASP A 135 3.17 5.67 8.79
C ASP A 135 4.14 5.38 7.63
N PHE A 136 4.00 4.21 6.98
CA PHE A 136 4.76 3.85 5.78
C PHE A 136 4.60 4.89 4.67
N ALA A 137 3.37 5.17 4.24
CA ALA A 137 3.13 6.08 3.11
C ALA A 137 3.64 7.50 3.41
N CYS A 138 3.47 7.98 4.64
CA CYS A 138 4.01 9.27 5.05
C CYS A 138 5.55 9.30 5.00
N ALA A 139 6.21 8.26 5.53
CA ALA A 139 7.66 8.18 5.53
C ALA A 139 8.22 8.11 4.09
N GLN A 140 7.63 7.28 3.22
CA GLN A 140 8.06 7.18 1.82
C GLN A 140 7.89 8.52 1.07
N LEU A 141 6.78 9.23 1.29
CA LEU A 141 6.57 10.55 0.69
C LEU A 141 7.53 11.61 1.24
N LEU A 142 7.91 11.55 2.52
CA LEU A 142 8.92 12.45 3.08
C LEU A 142 10.29 12.22 2.42
N LEU A 143 10.66 10.95 2.18
CA LEU A 143 11.86 10.61 1.44
C LEU A 143 11.81 11.14 0.01
N ALA A 144 10.67 10.98 -0.69
CA ALA A 144 10.46 11.51 -2.03
C ALA A 144 10.50 13.05 -2.07
N LEU A 145 9.93 13.73 -1.08
CA LEU A 145 10.00 15.19 -0.93
C LEU A 145 11.43 15.68 -0.64
N ALA A 146 12.23 14.86 0.04
CA ALA A 146 13.60 15.20 0.38
C ALA A 146 14.56 15.11 -0.80
N ASP A 147 14.29 14.23 -1.77
CA ASP A 147 15.17 13.97 -2.90
C ASP A 147 14.38 13.66 -4.19
N LEU A 148 14.25 14.67 -5.03
CA LEU A 148 13.64 14.60 -6.37
C LEU A 148 14.69 14.31 -7.46
N SER A 149 15.93 13.98 -7.09
CA SER A 149 17.03 13.90 -8.06
C SER A 149 16.83 12.80 -9.07
N HIS A 150 16.23 11.67 -8.69
CA HIS A 150 15.92 10.59 -9.63
C HIS A 150 15.07 11.11 -10.80
N TRP A 151 14.03 11.91 -10.51
CA TRP A 151 13.15 12.49 -11.52
C TRP A 151 13.84 13.47 -12.47
N VAL A 152 14.70 14.34 -11.94
CA VAL A 152 15.35 15.39 -12.75
C VAL A 152 16.62 14.90 -13.43
N GLN A 153 17.42 14.11 -12.72
CA GLN A 153 18.72 13.64 -13.18
C GLN A 153 18.55 12.37 -14.01
N ASP A 154 17.85 11.34 -13.54
CA ASP A 154 17.81 10.07 -14.29
C ASP A 154 16.72 10.12 -15.36
N GLU A 155 15.50 10.49 -14.95
CA GLU A 155 14.30 10.50 -15.79
C GLU A 155 14.15 11.77 -16.65
N ARG A 156 15.05 12.74 -16.48
CA ARG A 156 15.10 14.00 -17.26
C ARG A 156 13.77 14.75 -17.29
N LEU A 157 13.02 14.74 -16.18
CA LEU A 157 11.91 15.65 -15.98
C LEU A 157 12.43 17.07 -15.75
N SER A 158 11.67 18.07 -16.18
CA SER A 158 11.86 19.43 -15.69
C SER A 158 11.58 19.49 -14.17
N VAL A 159 12.09 20.53 -13.51
CA VAL A 159 11.84 20.75 -12.08
C VAL A 159 10.34 20.82 -11.77
N ASP A 160 9.56 21.48 -12.63
CA ASP A 160 8.11 21.61 -12.46
C ASP A 160 7.40 20.26 -12.61
N GLU A 161 7.78 19.45 -13.60
CA GLU A 161 7.24 18.09 -13.78
C GLU A 161 7.59 17.18 -12.58
N ALA A 162 8.83 17.22 -12.10
CA ALA A 162 9.23 16.44 -10.91
C ALA A 162 8.42 16.86 -9.66
N CYS A 163 8.22 18.17 -9.47
CA CYS A 163 7.37 18.67 -8.39
C CYS A 163 5.91 18.24 -8.57
N GLN A 164 5.39 18.23 -9.81
CA GLN A 164 4.03 17.79 -10.11
C GLN A 164 3.82 16.33 -9.72
N VAL A 165 4.76 15.43 -10.05
CA VAL A 165 4.68 14.00 -9.69
C VAL A 165 4.55 13.84 -8.17
N VAL A 166 5.50 14.39 -7.40
CA VAL A 166 5.49 14.26 -5.92
C VAL A 166 4.26 14.92 -5.30
N ARG A 167 3.85 16.10 -5.76
CA ARG A 167 2.66 16.80 -5.23
C ARG A 167 1.37 16.02 -5.50
N THR A 168 1.29 15.36 -6.65
CA THR A 168 0.12 14.55 -7.00
C THR A 168 0.02 13.34 -6.08
N ASP A 169 1.13 12.64 -5.84
CA ASP A 169 1.19 11.55 -4.88
C ASP A 169 0.83 11.97 -3.45
N VAL A 170 1.39 13.09 -2.99
CA VAL A 170 1.05 13.65 -1.68
C VAL A 170 -0.45 13.92 -1.59
N ALA A 171 -1.07 14.49 -2.62
CA ALA A 171 -2.50 14.76 -2.63
C ALA A 171 -3.35 13.48 -2.61
N GLN A 172 -2.96 12.45 -3.38
CA GLN A 172 -3.65 11.16 -3.41
C GLN A 172 -3.61 10.47 -2.04
N VAL A 173 -2.44 10.39 -1.41
CA VAL A 173 -2.28 9.76 -0.09
C VAL A 173 -2.97 10.59 0.99
N ALA A 174 -2.80 11.92 0.99
CA ALA A 174 -3.40 12.80 1.99
C ALA A 174 -4.93 12.70 2.04
N ALA A 175 -5.59 12.36 0.93
CA ALA A 175 -7.03 12.16 0.87
C ALA A 175 -7.52 10.96 1.70
N GLY A 176 -6.65 9.97 1.95
CA GLY A 176 -6.92 8.79 2.77
C GLY A 176 -6.38 8.86 4.20
N LEU A 177 -5.74 9.95 4.60
CA LEU A 177 -5.18 10.16 5.95
C LEU A 177 -6.13 10.94 6.86
N ASP A 178 -5.79 11.00 8.15
CA ASP A 178 -6.43 11.97 9.04
C ASP A 178 -6.13 13.40 8.57
N ALA A 179 -7.08 14.30 8.85
CA ALA A 179 -7.05 15.65 8.30
C ALA A 179 -5.83 16.47 8.76
N ALA A 180 -5.24 16.19 9.94
CA ALA A 180 -4.09 16.92 10.41
C ALA A 180 -2.82 16.47 9.67
N THR A 181 -2.60 15.16 9.54
CA THR A 181 -1.46 14.59 8.81
C THR A 181 -1.53 14.91 7.33
N GLY A 182 -2.69 14.77 6.70
CA GLY A 182 -2.89 15.08 5.29
C GLY A 182 -2.58 16.56 4.97
N ARG A 183 -3.09 17.50 5.78
CA ARG A 183 -2.77 18.94 5.62
C ARG A 183 -1.28 19.23 5.80
N TRP A 184 -0.63 18.56 6.75
CA TRP A 184 0.78 18.74 7.01
C TRP A 184 1.64 18.28 5.82
N LEU A 185 1.40 17.09 5.27
CA LEU A 185 2.09 16.61 4.06
C LEU A 185 1.86 17.52 2.86
N CYS A 186 0.61 17.93 2.61
CA CYS A 186 0.30 18.88 1.55
C CYS A 186 1.04 20.21 1.73
N ALA A 187 1.15 20.73 2.95
CA ALA A 187 1.89 21.98 3.20
C ALA A 187 3.39 21.83 2.87
N LEU A 188 4.00 20.69 3.19
CA LEU A 188 5.40 20.41 2.84
C LEU A 188 5.60 20.34 1.32
N SER A 189 4.69 19.70 0.58
CA SER A 189 4.82 19.55 -0.87
C SER A 189 4.67 20.85 -1.66
N GLN A 190 4.07 21.89 -1.06
CA GLN A 190 3.93 23.22 -1.67
C GLN A 190 5.14 24.14 -1.48
N ALA A 191 6.20 23.69 -0.79
CA ALA A 191 7.44 24.44 -0.69
C ALA A 191 8.05 24.72 -2.08
N GLN A 192 8.92 25.72 -2.14
CA GLN A 192 9.71 25.99 -3.34
C GLN A 192 10.84 24.95 -3.46
N PRO A 193 11.08 24.37 -4.65
CA PRO A 193 12.15 23.41 -4.84
C PRO A 193 13.51 24.09 -4.68
N GLN A 194 14.43 23.43 -3.99
CA GLN A 194 15.77 23.94 -3.70
C GLN A 194 16.82 22.86 -3.96
N TRP A 195 17.94 23.24 -4.58
CA TRP A 195 19.11 22.37 -4.69
C TRP A 195 19.92 22.44 -3.40
N ARG A 196 20.22 21.28 -2.82
CA ARG A 196 20.96 21.17 -1.56
C ARG A 196 22.04 20.10 -1.62
N GLU A 197 23.06 20.22 -0.78
CA GLU A 197 24.07 19.18 -0.61
C GLU A 197 23.66 18.21 0.50
N VAL A 198 23.62 16.92 0.18
CA VAL A 198 23.36 15.85 1.15
C VAL A 198 24.57 14.94 1.21
N SER A 199 24.99 14.60 2.43
CA SER A 199 26.05 13.62 2.67
C SER A 199 25.52 12.53 3.60
N HIS A 200 25.52 11.28 3.13
CA HIS A 200 25.07 10.12 3.90
C HIS A 200 26.20 9.59 4.81
N GLY A 201 26.70 10.46 5.69
CA GLY A 201 27.72 10.13 6.68
C GLY A 201 29.07 10.81 6.45
N PRO A 202 29.97 10.78 7.45
CA PRO A 202 31.15 11.65 7.51
C PRO A 202 32.20 11.40 6.41
N ARG A 203 32.11 10.28 5.69
CA ARG A 203 33.02 9.90 4.59
C ARG A 203 32.34 9.86 3.24
N ALA A 204 31.03 10.09 3.16
CA ALA A 204 30.29 10.07 1.91
C ALA A 204 30.55 11.36 1.13
N ARG A 205 30.84 11.25 -0.17
CA ARG A 205 30.95 12.42 -1.05
C ARG A 205 29.59 13.12 -1.07
N PRO A 206 29.53 14.44 -0.80
CA PRO A 206 28.28 15.19 -0.90
C PRO A 206 27.68 15.06 -2.30
N ARG A 207 26.37 14.82 -2.35
CA ARG A 207 25.57 14.81 -3.58
C ARG A 207 24.64 16.01 -3.57
N THR A 208 24.55 16.70 -4.69
CA THR A 208 23.55 17.75 -4.88
C THR A 208 22.21 17.11 -5.23
N VAL A 209 21.18 17.38 -4.42
CA VAL A 209 19.83 16.88 -4.62
C VAL A 209 18.82 18.01 -4.73
N LEU A 210 17.78 17.81 -5.54
CA LEU A 210 16.62 18.71 -5.56
C LEU A 210 15.67 18.30 -4.44
N SER A 211 15.21 19.25 -3.62
CA SER A 211 14.39 18.97 -2.45
C SER A 211 13.24 19.96 -2.31
N LEU A 212 12.12 19.50 -1.77
CA LEU A 212 11.00 20.31 -1.28
C LEU A 212 11.02 20.45 0.26
N LEU A 213 11.98 19.79 0.94
CA LEU A 213 12.13 19.89 2.39
C LEU A 213 13.32 20.78 2.78
N PRO A 214 13.19 21.61 3.83
CA PRO A 214 14.34 22.29 4.45
C PRO A 214 15.40 21.30 4.96
N ASP A 215 16.67 21.73 5.05
CA ASP A 215 17.83 20.88 5.35
C ASP A 215 17.69 20.00 6.61
N ALA A 216 17.15 20.52 7.71
CA ALA A 216 16.94 19.79 8.96
C ALA A 216 15.58 19.09 9.07
N ALA A 217 14.68 19.29 8.10
CA ALA A 217 13.28 18.90 8.26
C ALA A 217 13.04 17.41 8.09
N LEU A 218 13.85 16.68 7.30
CA LEU A 218 13.61 15.26 7.05
C LEU A 218 13.81 14.40 8.32
N PRO A 219 14.95 14.42 9.03
CA PRO A 219 15.12 13.62 10.24
C PRO A 219 14.03 13.95 11.28
N ASP A 220 13.77 15.23 11.51
CA ASP A 220 12.73 15.68 12.44
C ASP A 220 11.33 15.20 12.02
N ALA A 221 10.99 15.26 10.73
CA ALA A 221 9.72 14.77 10.22
C ALA A 221 9.58 13.25 10.38
N LEU A 222 10.64 12.47 10.13
CA LEU A 222 10.64 11.02 10.28
C LEU A 222 10.47 10.58 11.74
N THR A 223 10.87 11.38 12.73
CA THR A 223 10.62 11.05 14.15
C THR A 223 9.13 10.94 14.51
N ARG A 224 8.21 11.44 13.65
CA ARG A 224 6.76 11.27 13.82
C ARG A 224 6.28 9.84 13.53
N PHE A 225 7.09 9.06 12.83
CA PHE A 225 6.78 7.69 12.39
C PHE A 225 7.84 6.73 12.93
N PRO A 226 8.01 6.63 14.27
CA PRO A 226 8.99 5.72 14.83
C PRO A 226 8.63 4.26 14.50
N PRO A 227 9.63 3.38 14.34
CA PRO A 227 9.38 1.97 14.15
C PRO A 227 8.63 1.39 15.37
N PRO A 228 7.80 0.35 15.17
CA PRO A 228 7.17 -0.38 16.27
C PRO A 228 8.23 -1.05 17.16
N ASP A 229 7.89 -1.21 18.43
CA ASP A 229 8.56 -2.17 19.31
C ASP A 229 8.06 -3.58 18.95
N ALA A 230 8.65 -4.16 17.90
CA ALA A 230 8.31 -5.48 17.39
C ALA A 230 9.60 -6.30 17.22
N PRO A 231 9.56 -7.61 17.51
CA PRO A 231 10.70 -8.48 17.25
C PRO A 231 10.97 -8.56 15.74
N ALA A 232 12.22 -8.83 15.39
CA ALA A 232 12.58 -9.19 14.02
C ALA A 232 11.80 -10.43 13.58
N LEU A 233 11.47 -10.46 12.29
CA LEU A 233 10.78 -11.55 11.61
C LEU A 233 11.85 -12.52 11.09
N ALA A 234 11.74 -13.79 11.43
CA ALA A 234 12.61 -14.83 10.88
C ALA A 234 12.11 -15.19 9.48
N ILE A 235 12.91 -15.00 8.44
CA ILE A 235 12.47 -15.15 7.05
C ILE A 235 13.14 -16.39 6.44
N THR A 236 12.32 -17.26 5.86
CA THR A 236 12.80 -18.32 4.96
C THR A 236 12.94 -17.73 3.57
N ALA A 237 14.14 -17.85 2.98
CA ALA A 237 14.43 -17.36 1.65
C ALA A 237 13.56 -18.05 0.57
N PRO A 238 13.28 -17.38 -0.57
CA PRO A 238 12.36 -17.90 -1.58
C PRO A 238 12.86 -19.21 -2.23
N TRP A 239 14.17 -19.39 -2.39
CA TRP A 239 14.75 -20.62 -2.96
C TRP A 239 14.70 -21.84 -2.02
N ASP A 240 14.44 -21.62 -0.73
CA ASP A 240 14.25 -22.68 0.26
C ASP A 240 12.76 -23.07 0.41
N CYS A 241 11.85 -22.31 -0.22
CA CYS A 241 10.43 -22.61 -0.27
C CYS A 241 10.13 -23.58 -1.43
N ALA A 242 9.42 -24.68 -1.15
CA ALA A 242 8.95 -25.56 -2.24
C ALA A 242 7.76 -24.90 -2.96
N PRO A 243 7.59 -25.08 -4.30
CA PRO A 243 6.46 -24.50 -5.00
C PRO A 243 5.13 -25.04 -4.43
N ALA A 244 4.35 -24.18 -3.79
CA ALA A 244 3.08 -24.53 -3.16
C ALA A 244 1.93 -24.54 -4.18
N ILE A 245 2.01 -25.42 -5.18
CA ILE A 245 1.09 -25.48 -6.33
C ILE A 245 -0.39 -25.44 -5.90
N ALA A 246 -0.75 -26.11 -4.81
CA ALA A 246 -2.13 -26.16 -4.31
C ALA A 246 -2.60 -24.82 -3.70
N ARG A 247 -1.73 -24.12 -2.96
CA ARG A 247 -2.07 -22.81 -2.38
C ARG A 247 -2.09 -21.73 -3.45
N SER A 248 -1.17 -21.77 -4.41
CA SER A 248 -1.17 -20.86 -5.57
C SER A 248 -2.47 -21.00 -6.36
N ALA A 249 -2.92 -22.24 -6.63
CA ALA A 249 -4.19 -22.49 -7.31
C ALA A 249 -5.41 -21.99 -6.49
N ALA A 250 -5.40 -22.17 -5.17
CA ALA A 250 -6.48 -21.70 -4.30
C ALA A 250 -6.58 -20.17 -4.26
N LEU A 251 -5.45 -19.47 -4.15
CA LEU A 251 -5.38 -18.02 -4.15
C LEU A 251 -5.76 -17.43 -5.52
N LEU A 252 -5.26 -18.00 -6.62
CA LEU A 252 -5.64 -17.58 -7.98
C LEU A 252 -7.13 -17.83 -8.28
N ALA A 253 -7.73 -18.86 -7.67
CA ALA A 253 -9.16 -19.16 -7.80
C ALA A 253 -10.04 -18.37 -6.83
N ALA A 254 -9.45 -17.73 -5.80
CA ALA A 254 -10.18 -16.98 -4.80
C ALA A 254 -10.78 -15.72 -5.44
N LYS A 255 -12.10 -15.62 -5.39
CA LYS A 255 -12.81 -14.38 -5.76
C LYS A 255 -12.84 -13.49 -4.52
N ALA A 256 -12.66 -12.18 -4.72
CA ALA A 256 -12.86 -11.19 -3.67
C ALA A 256 -14.19 -11.45 -2.93
N PRO A 257 -14.22 -11.26 -1.60
CA PRO A 257 -15.45 -11.36 -0.84
C PRO A 257 -16.50 -10.41 -1.45
N PRO A 258 -17.74 -10.86 -1.72
CA PRO A 258 -18.74 -10.01 -2.31
C PRO A 258 -19.04 -8.80 -1.41
N ASP A 259 -19.05 -7.58 -2.00
CA ASP A 259 -19.37 -6.32 -1.30
C ASP A 259 -20.62 -6.48 -0.44
N TRP A 260 -20.51 -6.14 0.85
CA TRP A 260 -21.61 -6.30 1.79
C TRP A 260 -22.85 -5.53 1.35
N ARG A 261 -22.70 -4.42 0.60
CA ARG A 261 -23.82 -3.64 0.04
C ARG A 261 -24.60 -4.43 -1.00
N ILE A 262 -23.92 -5.24 -1.81
CA ILE A 262 -24.54 -6.16 -2.77
C ILE A 262 -25.26 -7.27 -2.00
N LEU A 263 -24.63 -7.83 -0.97
CA LEU A 263 -25.23 -8.85 -0.12
C LEU A 263 -26.44 -8.34 0.67
N ALA A 264 -26.41 -7.07 1.10
CA ALA A 264 -27.46 -6.44 1.90
C ALA A 264 -28.76 -6.22 1.11
N ARG A 265 -28.68 -6.11 -0.22
CA ARG A 265 -29.84 -6.01 -1.11
C ARG A 265 -30.62 -7.32 -1.25
N ASP A 266 -30.01 -8.45 -0.92
CA ASP A 266 -30.67 -9.76 -0.91
C ASP A 266 -31.09 -10.12 0.53
N PRO A 267 -32.40 -10.17 0.84
CA PRO A 267 -32.91 -10.50 2.17
C PRO A 267 -32.38 -11.85 2.70
N GLY A 268 -32.09 -12.82 1.82
CA GLY A 268 -31.55 -14.13 2.17
C GLY A 268 -30.06 -14.11 2.54
N ARG A 269 -29.36 -13.01 2.26
CA ARG A 269 -27.91 -12.86 2.47
C ARG A 269 -27.52 -11.84 3.52
N LYS A 270 -28.48 -11.38 4.32
CA LYS A 270 -28.26 -10.38 5.39
C LYS A 270 -27.13 -10.78 6.36
N LEU A 271 -27.06 -12.03 6.80
CA LEU A 271 -25.99 -12.50 7.69
C LEU A 271 -24.61 -12.43 7.03
N ALA A 272 -24.53 -12.73 5.73
CA ALA A 272 -23.30 -12.63 4.96
C ALA A 272 -22.86 -11.16 4.79
N ALA A 273 -23.82 -10.26 4.55
CA ALA A 273 -23.58 -8.81 4.55
C ALA A 273 -22.99 -8.32 5.88
N LEU A 274 -23.55 -8.75 7.02
CA LEU A 274 -23.01 -8.39 8.34
C LEU A 274 -21.55 -8.83 8.49
N ARG A 275 -21.26 -10.10 8.17
CA ARG A 275 -19.89 -10.64 8.28
C ARG A 275 -18.91 -9.92 7.35
N ALA A 276 -19.31 -9.65 6.11
CA ALA A 276 -18.50 -8.90 5.15
C ALA A 276 -18.24 -7.46 5.64
N HIS A 277 -19.24 -6.77 6.19
CA HIS A 277 -19.06 -5.45 6.80
C HIS A 277 -18.11 -5.48 8.01
N GLN A 278 -18.18 -6.53 8.84
CA GLN A 278 -17.26 -6.70 9.97
C GLN A 278 -15.82 -6.91 9.51
N GLN A 279 -15.61 -7.70 8.44
CA GLN A 279 -14.30 -7.92 7.84
C GLN A 279 -13.75 -6.65 7.17
N GLU A 280 -14.60 -5.88 6.47
CA GLU A 280 -14.19 -4.64 5.79
C GLU A 280 -13.81 -3.54 6.78
N HIS A 281 -14.58 -3.38 7.86
CA HIS A 281 -14.49 -2.22 8.75
C HIS A 281 -14.03 -2.53 10.19
N GLY A 282 -13.67 -3.79 10.50
CA GLY A 282 -13.30 -4.20 11.87
C GLY A 282 -14.42 -3.98 12.89
N SER A 283 -15.68 -3.94 12.44
CA SER A 283 -16.82 -3.52 13.25
C SER A 283 -17.37 -4.64 14.14
N THR A 284 -17.97 -4.26 15.27
CA THR A 284 -18.74 -5.21 16.10
C THR A 284 -20.02 -5.65 15.37
N LEU A 285 -20.61 -6.78 15.78
CA LEU A 285 -21.84 -7.28 15.16
C LEU A 285 -22.99 -6.25 15.24
N GLN A 286 -23.05 -5.49 16.33
CA GLN A 286 -24.06 -4.45 16.53
C GLN A 286 -23.84 -3.27 15.57
N GLN A 287 -22.60 -2.82 15.39
CA GLN A 287 -22.25 -1.76 14.44
C GLN A 287 -22.50 -2.19 13.00
N ALA A 288 -22.08 -3.40 12.62
CA ALA A 288 -22.35 -3.96 11.30
C ALA A 288 -23.86 -4.09 11.06
N LYS A 289 -24.64 -4.48 12.08
CA LYS A 289 -26.10 -4.54 11.97
C LYS A 289 -26.73 -3.18 11.74
N ALA A 290 -26.32 -2.16 12.49
CA ALA A 290 -26.81 -0.80 12.29
C ALA A 290 -26.49 -0.31 10.87
N ALA A 291 -25.25 -0.46 10.42
CA ALA A 291 -24.83 -0.01 9.09
C ALA A 291 -25.55 -0.74 7.94
N VAL A 292 -25.73 -2.06 8.05
CA VAL A 292 -26.47 -2.85 7.05
C VAL A 292 -27.95 -2.49 7.03
N ASP A 293 -28.57 -2.32 8.21
CA ASP A 293 -29.98 -1.94 8.30
C ASP A 293 -30.22 -0.52 7.77
N ASP A 294 -29.35 0.44 8.12
CA ASP A 294 -29.38 1.81 7.61
C ASP A 294 -29.23 1.85 6.09
N PHE A 295 -28.31 1.07 5.53
CA PHE A 295 -28.12 0.98 4.08
C PHE A 295 -29.36 0.41 3.37
N ILE A 296 -29.96 -0.66 3.91
CA ILE A 296 -31.21 -1.24 3.37
C ILE A 296 -32.34 -0.21 3.42
N HIS A 297 -32.43 0.56 4.52
CA HIS A 297 -33.47 1.57 4.68
C HIS A 297 -33.30 2.75 3.71
N GLN A 298 -32.08 3.18 3.47
CA GLN A 298 -31.75 4.24 2.50
C GLN A 298 -31.86 3.77 1.04
N ASN A 299 -31.79 2.47 0.78
CA ASN A 299 -31.80 1.88 -0.56
C ASN A 299 -32.82 0.73 -0.66
N PRO A 300 -34.14 1.00 -0.53
CA PRO A 300 -35.15 -0.02 -0.67
C PRO A 300 -35.10 -0.62 -2.08
N ASN A 301 -35.25 -1.94 -2.19
CA ASN A 301 -35.33 -2.61 -3.50
C ASN A 301 -36.50 -2.01 -4.30
N PRO A 302 -36.34 -1.84 -5.63
CA PRO A 302 -37.45 -1.39 -6.47
C PRO A 302 -38.61 -2.37 -6.31
N THR A 303 -39.77 -1.84 -5.90
CA THR A 303 -41.01 -2.60 -5.85
C THR A 303 -41.33 -3.11 -7.26
N PRO A 304 -41.70 -4.39 -7.43
CA PRO A 304 -42.08 -4.94 -8.73
C PRO A 304 -43.27 -4.20 -9.37
#